data_AF-A0A0P0GDS6-F1
#
_entry.id   AF-A0A0P0GDS6-F1
#
_cell.length_a   1.000
_cell.length_b   1.000
_cell.length_c   1.000
_cell.angle_alpha   90.00
_cell.angle_beta   90.00
_cell.angle_gamma   90.00
#
_symmetry.space_group_name_H-M   'P 1'
#
loop_
_entity.id
_entity.type
_entity.pdbx_description
1 polymer ?
#
loop_
_entity_poly.entity_id
_entity_poly.type
_entity_poly.pdbx_seq_one_letter_code
_entity_poly.pdbx_strand_id
1 'polypeptide(L)'
;MKEKIFQKLKQEFSHLGLGDVILQAHADSLASIGLVTDENIDTVISAQKGFLENLQKTSDKRVTDAVFKAKADAKKELETEEARKKVEEETKKLEEQAKREKEKDMPEWYKVEKAATEKTIQELLHTNKTLLDGLNSIKKENETFKAEKAAAERSNLIVSKAKELGIPQWRIEEGFSIASDANEEAITSHLTTVANNVKAQLLPGNKNSFPLSDNKPDKGEVDAIAKSLVG
;
A
#
# COMPACT_ATOMS: atom_id res chain seq x y z
N MET A 1 21.71 -21.34 45.54
CA MET A 1 21.94 -20.21 46.46
C MET A 1 21.39 -18.89 45.91
N LYS A 2 21.81 -18.44 44.72
CA LYS A 2 21.29 -17.24 44.04
C LYS A 2 19.76 -17.07 44.12
N GLU A 3 18.99 -18.08 43.70
CA GLU A 3 17.52 -18.04 43.74
C GLU A 3 16.97 -17.88 45.18
N LYS A 4 17.56 -18.58 46.16
CA LYS A 4 17.16 -18.47 47.56
C LYS A 4 17.41 -17.06 48.12
N ILE A 5 18.55 -16.45 47.78
CA ILE A 5 18.90 -15.08 48.18
C ILE A 5 17.92 -14.09 47.58
N PHE A 6 17.59 -14.24 46.30
CA PHE A 6 16.63 -13.39 45.60
C PHE A 6 15.23 -13.45 46.25
N GLN A 7 14.69 -14.64 46.52
CA GLN A 7 13.37 -14.79 47.14
C GLN A 7 13.33 -14.16 48.54
N LYS A 8 14.40 -14.31 49.32
CA LYS A 8 14.50 -13.71 50.66
C LYS A 8 14.65 -12.18 50.60
N LEU A 9 15.43 -11.64 49.65
CA LEU A 9 15.50 -10.19 49.42
C LEU A 9 14.13 -9.63 49.04
N LYS A 10 13.38 -10.33 48.18
CA LYS A 10 12.03 -9.94 47.76
C LYS A 10 11.04 -9.94 48.93
N GLN A 11 11.13 -10.94 49.81
CA GLN A 11 10.28 -11.01 50.99
C GLN A 11 10.59 -9.88 51.99
N GLU A 12 11.85 -9.74 52.40
CA GLU A 12 12.30 -8.79 53.42
C GLU A 12 12.15 -7.33 52.97
N PHE A 13 12.44 -7.05 51.70
CA PHE A 13 12.45 -5.69 51.13
C PHE A 13 11.28 -5.40 50.20
N SER A 14 10.19 -6.15 50.29
CA SER A 14 8.94 -5.93 49.53
C SER A 14 8.34 -4.53 49.72
N HIS A 15 8.63 -3.88 50.84
CA HIS A 15 8.23 -2.51 51.15
C HIS A 15 9.07 -1.45 50.42
N LEU A 16 10.25 -1.83 49.90
CA LEU A 16 11.05 -0.97 49.05
C LEU A 16 10.51 -1.07 47.62
N GLY A 17 10.37 0.07 46.93
CA GLY A 17 9.89 0.12 45.54
C GLY A 17 10.89 -0.41 44.50
N LEU A 18 11.78 -1.32 44.88
CA LEU A 18 12.85 -1.85 44.02
C LEU A 18 12.30 -3.00 43.17
N GLY A 19 12.42 -2.89 41.85
CA GLY A 19 11.96 -3.93 40.92
C GLY A 19 12.80 -5.21 40.99
N ASP A 20 12.19 -6.32 40.55
CA ASP A 20 12.79 -7.66 40.55
C ASP A 20 14.17 -7.70 39.88
N VAL A 21 14.40 -6.90 38.83
CA VAL A 21 15.69 -6.81 38.13
C VAL A 21 16.82 -6.32 39.05
N ILE A 22 16.55 -5.32 39.89
CA ILE A 22 17.54 -4.76 40.82
C ILE A 22 17.83 -5.75 41.95
N LEU A 23 16.78 -6.38 42.49
CA LEU A 23 16.92 -7.38 43.54
C LEU A 23 17.63 -8.65 43.04
N GLN A 24 17.39 -9.05 41.78
CA GLN A 24 18.06 -10.19 41.16
C GLN A 24 19.54 -9.90 40.89
N ALA A 25 19.89 -8.72 40.38
CA ALA A 25 21.28 -8.31 40.23
C ALA A 25 22.03 -8.25 41.59
N HIS A 26 21.35 -7.82 42.65
CA HIS A 26 21.93 -7.81 44.00
C HIS A 26 22.12 -9.22 44.55
N ALA A 27 21.14 -10.11 44.33
CA ALA A 27 21.25 -11.52 44.69
C ALA A 27 22.40 -12.23 43.97
N ASP A 28 22.62 -11.90 42.69
CA ASP A 28 23.71 -12.41 41.86
C ASP A 28 25.08 -12.00 42.41
N SER A 29 25.20 -10.73 42.81
CA SER A 29 26.41 -10.20 43.45
C SER A 29 26.72 -10.94 44.75
N LEU A 30 25.73 -11.09 45.63
CA LEU A 30 25.88 -11.81 46.90
C LEU A 30 26.20 -13.30 46.70
N ALA A 31 25.59 -13.95 45.72
CA ALA A 31 25.87 -15.34 45.38
C ALA A 31 27.28 -15.52 44.81
N SER A 32 27.76 -14.56 44.00
CA SER A 32 29.08 -14.60 43.37
C SER A 32 30.22 -14.44 44.37
N ILE A 33 29.98 -13.79 45.50
CA ILE A 33 30.94 -13.68 46.61
C ILE A 33 31.20 -15.05 47.25
N GLY A 34 30.27 -16.01 47.13
CA GLY A 34 30.46 -17.39 47.58
C GLY A 34 30.44 -17.58 49.11
N LEU A 35 30.15 -16.54 49.88
CA LEU A 35 30.14 -16.56 51.36
C LEU A 35 28.74 -16.74 51.97
N VAL A 36 27.70 -16.82 51.14
CA VAL A 36 26.31 -16.98 51.60
C VAL A 36 25.95 -18.46 51.67
N THR A 37 25.65 -18.93 52.88
CA THR A 37 25.21 -20.29 53.19
C THR A 37 23.77 -20.28 53.68
N ASP A 38 23.14 -21.46 53.76
CA ASP A 38 21.77 -21.58 54.29
C ASP A 38 21.68 -21.14 55.78
N GLU A 39 22.80 -21.14 56.51
CA GLU A 39 22.87 -20.77 57.94
C GLU A 39 23.00 -19.25 58.17
N ASN A 40 23.62 -18.51 57.25
CA ASN A 40 23.91 -17.08 57.43
C ASN A 40 23.08 -16.15 56.52
N ILE A 41 22.25 -16.72 55.64
CA ILE A 41 21.49 -15.99 54.62
C ILE A 41 20.64 -14.85 55.19
N ASP A 42 19.94 -15.08 56.30
CA ASP A 42 19.06 -14.08 56.90
C ASP A 42 19.86 -12.89 57.45
N THR A 43 20.97 -13.14 58.13
CA THR A 43 21.88 -12.09 58.63
C THR A 43 22.49 -11.28 57.49
N VAL A 44 22.94 -11.96 56.43
CA VAL A 44 23.52 -11.30 55.25
C VAL A 44 22.49 -10.41 54.56
N ILE A 45 21.24 -10.87 54.44
CA ILE A 45 20.14 -10.13 53.81
C ILE A 45 19.73 -8.91 54.64
N SER A 46 19.57 -9.05 55.96
CA SER A 46 19.29 -7.91 56.84
C SER A 46 20.42 -6.87 56.79
N ALA A 47 21.67 -7.28 56.62
CA ALA A 47 22.80 -6.35 56.48
C ALA A 47 22.76 -5.52 55.18
N GLN A 48 22.03 -5.95 54.15
CA GLN A 48 21.86 -5.19 52.90
C GLN A 48 20.84 -4.05 53.00
N LYS A 49 20.09 -3.96 54.10
CA LYS A 49 18.99 -3.00 54.28
C LYS A 49 19.42 -1.55 54.00
N GLY A 50 20.51 -1.10 54.61
CA GLY A 50 20.98 0.28 54.45
C GLY A 50 21.35 0.65 53.01
N PHE A 51 21.91 -0.31 52.26
CA PHE A 51 22.25 -0.11 50.85
C PHE A 51 20.99 0.03 49.98
N LEU A 52 20.03 -0.88 50.15
CA LEU A 52 18.80 -0.90 49.36
C LEU A 52 17.89 0.30 49.65
N GLU A 53 17.77 0.71 50.93
CA GLU A 53 17.05 1.93 51.30
C GLU A 53 17.68 3.19 50.71
N ASN A 54 19.02 3.28 50.70
CA ASN A 54 19.73 4.42 50.12
C ASN A 54 19.59 4.47 48.59
N LEU A 55 19.56 3.31 47.94
CA LEU A 55 19.32 3.19 46.51
C LEU A 55 17.92 3.71 46.13
N GLN A 56 16.89 3.31 46.89
CA GLN A 56 15.53 3.82 46.70
C GLN A 56 15.48 5.33 46.92
N LYS A 57 16.01 5.85 48.03
CA LYS A 57 16.04 7.30 48.32
C LYS A 57 16.69 8.12 47.23
N THR A 58 17.80 7.63 46.67
CA THR A 58 18.52 8.31 45.58
C THR A 58 17.70 8.27 44.28
N SER A 59 17.03 7.16 44.00
CA SER A 59 16.12 7.04 42.85
C SER A 59 14.93 7.99 42.97
N ASP A 60 14.25 7.98 44.11
CA ASP A 60 13.07 8.81 44.38
C ASP A 60 13.41 10.30 44.29
N LYS A 61 14.58 10.70 44.81
CA LYS A 61 15.08 12.07 44.69
C LYS A 61 15.30 12.46 43.22
N ARG A 62 15.97 11.60 42.43
CA ARG A 62 16.22 11.88 41.00
C ARG A 62 14.93 11.99 40.20
N VAL A 63 13.95 11.14 40.48
CA VAL A 63 12.62 11.21 39.85
C VAL A 63 11.92 12.52 40.21
N THR A 64 11.95 12.89 41.49
CA THR A 64 11.35 14.14 41.98
C THR A 64 11.97 15.37 41.31
N ASP A 65 13.31 15.46 41.29
CA ASP A 65 14.04 16.56 40.67
C ASP A 65 13.75 16.64 39.15
N ALA A 66 13.70 15.50 38.46
CA ALA A 66 13.35 15.44 37.04
C ALA A 66 11.91 15.91 36.77
N VAL A 67 10.96 15.52 37.62
CA VAL A 67 9.56 15.96 37.53
C VAL A 67 9.45 17.46 37.78
N PHE A 68 10.16 18.00 38.77
CA PHE A 68 10.17 19.45 39.02
C PHE A 68 10.77 20.23 37.86
N LYS A 69 11.89 19.75 37.28
CA LYS A 69 12.50 20.38 36.11
C LYS A 69 11.58 20.34 34.90
N ALA A 70 10.97 19.19 34.60
CA ALA A 70 10.03 19.04 33.50
C ALA A 70 8.81 19.97 33.65
N LYS A 71 8.28 20.13 34.87
CA LYS A 71 7.18 21.08 35.13
C LYS A 71 7.61 22.54 34.93
N ALA A 72 8.82 22.90 35.34
CA ALA A 72 9.34 24.25 35.17
C ALA A 72 9.58 24.59 33.69
N ASP A 73 10.14 23.65 32.94
CA ASP A 73 10.40 23.80 31.51
C ASP A 73 9.08 23.89 30.72
N ALA A 74 8.10 23.02 31.02
CA ALA A 74 6.77 23.08 30.41
C ALA A 74 6.03 24.40 30.70
N LYS A 75 6.17 24.94 31.90
CA LYS A 75 5.58 26.25 32.25
C LYS A 75 6.20 27.38 31.44
N LYS A 76 7.53 27.38 31.28
CA LYS A 76 8.23 28.39 30.46
C LYS A 76 7.85 28.28 28.99
N GLU A 77 7.72 27.05 28.47
CA GLU A 77 7.33 26.82 27.07
C GLU A 77 5.92 27.34 26.80
N LEU A 78 4.95 27.07 27.67
CA LEU A 78 3.60 27.62 27.60
C LEU A 78 3.60 29.16 27.64
N GLU A 79 4.33 29.78 28.56
CA GLU A 79 4.45 31.24 28.64
C GLU A 79 5.07 31.84 27.37
N THR A 80 6.08 31.19 26.78
CA THR A 80 6.69 31.64 25.52
C THR A 80 5.76 31.48 24.32
N GLU A 81 4.95 30.42 24.28
CA GLU A 81 4.03 30.18 23.18
C GLU A 81 2.82 31.12 23.23
N GLU A 82 2.30 31.41 24.43
CA GLU A 82 1.27 32.44 24.62
C GLU A 82 1.77 33.84 24.24
N ALA A 83 3.01 34.18 24.60
CA ALA A 83 3.63 35.44 24.18
C ALA A 83 3.79 35.52 22.66
N ARG A 84 4.22 34.43 22.00
CA ARG A 84 4.33 34.38 20.53
C ARG A 84 2.97 34.53 19.85
N LYS A 85 1.92 33.86 20.35
CA LYS A 85 0.55 34.00 19.81
C LYS A 85 0.03 35.43 19.91
N LYS A 86 0.26 36.11 21.04
CA LYS A 86 -0.12 37.53 21.20
C LYS A 86 0.62 38.43 20.21
N VAL A 87 1.92 38.23 20.03
CA VAL A 87 2.71 39.01 19.06
C VAL A 87 2.26 38.74 17.62
N GLU A 88 1.96 37.48 17.27
CA GLU A 88 1.46 37.12 15.93
C GLU A 88 0.06 37.73 15.65
N GLU A 89 -0.82 37.74 16.65
CA GLU A 89 -2.15 38.32 16.51
C GLU A 89 -2.11 39.85 16.41
N GLU A 90 -1.25 40.52 17.18
CA GLU A 90 -1.02 41.97 17.08
C GLU A 90 -0.39 42.36 15.75
N THR A 91 0.60 41.59 15.26
CA THR A 91 1.22 41.85 13.95
C THR A 91 0.22 41.67 12.80
N LYS A 92 -0.62 40.63 12.82
CA LYS A 92 -1.71 40.49 11.82
C LYS A 92 -2.69 41.65 11.85
N LYS A 93 -3.11 42.10 13.04
CA LYS A 93 -4.02 43.26 13.18
C LYS A 93 -3.38 44.54 12.64
N LEU A 94 -2.10 44.77 12.92
CA LEU A 94 -1.35 45.92 12.40
C LEU A 94 -1.18 45.87 10.88
N GLU A 95 -0.88 44.70 10.30
CA GLU A 95 -0.79 44.53 8.85
C GLU A 95 -2.14 44.76 8.15
N GLU A 96 -3.23 44.25 8.73
CA GLU A 96 -4.58 44.42 8.17
C GLU A 96 -5.03 45.88 8.27
N GLN A 97 -4.73 46.55 9.38
CA GLN A 97 -4.98 47.98 9.56
C GLN A 97 -4.16 48.81 8.57
N ALA A 98 -2.87 48.53 8.40
CA ALA A 98 -2.02 49.22 7.43
C ALA A 98 -2.48 49.01 5.98
N LYS A 99 -3.02 47.82 5.63
CA LYS A 99 -3.65 47.58 4.32
C LYS A 99 -4.91 48.42 4.14
N ARG A 100 -5.78 48.48 5.14
CA ARG A 100 -7.02 49.28 5.09
C ARG A 100 -6.75 50.79 5.02
N GLU A 101 -5.73 51.27 5.73
CA GLU A 101 -5.30 52.68 5.66
C GLU A 101 -4.71 53.01 4.29
N LYS A 102 -3.82 52.15 3.75
CA LYS A 102 -3.32 52.31 2.38
C LYS A 102 -4.44 52.28 1.35
N GLU A 103 -5.46 51.44 1.52
CA GLU A 103 -6.59 51.36 0.60
C GLU A 103 -7.53 52.58 0.69
N LYS A 104 -7.61 53.26 1.84
CA LYS A 104 -8.35 54.53 1.97
C LYS A 104 -7.69 55.66 1.18
N ASP A 105 -6.37 55.77 1.24
CA ASP A 105 -5.58 56.80 0.55
C ASP A 105 -5.35 56.56 -0.95
N MET A 106 -5.79 55.41 -1.49
CA MET A 106 -5.71 55.18 -2.93
C MET A 106 -6.70 56.06 -3.70
N PRO A 107 -6.23 56.78 -4.74
CA PRO A 107 -7.09 57.54 -5.64
C PRO A 107 -8.22 56.68 -6.23
N GLU A 108 -9.39 57.28 -6.48
CA GLU A 108 -10.56 56.57 -7.03
C GLU A 108 -10.26 55.88 -8.36
N TRP A 109 -9.47 56.51 -9.24
CA TRP A 109 -9.09 55.90 -10.53
C TRP A 109 -8.30 54.59 -10.35
N TYR A 110 -7.47 54.50 -9.31
CA TYR A 110 -6.69 53.29 -9.00
C TYR A 110 -7.59 52.17 -8.44
N LYS A 111 -8.61 52.51 -7.63
CA LYS A 111 -9.58 51.52 -7.13
C LYS A 111 -10.40 50.93 -8.27
N VAL A 112 -10.81 51.76 -9.23
CA VAL A 112 -11.53 51.33 -10.43
C VAL A 112 -10.65 50.44 -11.31
N GLU A 113 -9.39 50.80 -11.52
CA GLU A 113 -8.43 49.99 -12.29
C GLU A 113 -8.14 48.65 -11.61
N LYS A 114 -7.93 48.62 -10.28
CA LYS A 114 -7.74 47.39 -9.51
C LYS A 114 -8.97 46.47 -9.61
N ALA A 115 -10.18 47.02 -9.53
CA ALA A 115 -11.40 46.23 -9.69
C ALA A 115 -11.55 45.68 -11.13
N ALA A 116 -11.19 46.47 -12.15
CA ALA A 116 -11.23 46.05 -13.55
C ALA A 116 -10.20 44.96 -13.87
N THR A 117 -8.99 45.09 -13.33
CA THR A 117 -7.92 44.09 -13.45
C THR A 117 -8.28 42.79 -12.72
N GLU A 118 -8.82 42.86 -11.50
CA GLU A 118 -9.33 41.68 -10.78
C GLU A 118 -10.43 40.97 -11.59
N LYS A 119 -11.39 41.72 -12.14
CA LYS A 119 -12.44 41.14 -12.99
C LYS A 119 -11.85 40.44 -14.22
N THR A 120 -10.87 41.05 -14.87
CA THR A 120 -10.15 40.46 -16.01
C THR A 120 -9.42 39.18 -15.62
N ILE A 121 -8.76 39.17 -14.46
CA ILE A 121 -8.08 37.97 -13.93
C ILE A 121 -9.10 36.85 -13.68
N GLN A 122 -10.25 37.16 -13.08
CA GLN A 122 -11.31 36.17 -12.85
C GLN A 122 -11.86 35.59 -14.16
N GLU A 123 -12.07 36.42 -15.18
CA GLU A 123 -12.51 35.97 -16.51
C GLU A 123 -11.45 35.09 -17.18
N LEU A 124 -10.16 35.44 -17.08
CA LEU A 124 -9.06 34.62 -17.60
C LEU A 124 -8.96 33.28 -16.86
N LEU A 125 -9.10 33.26 -15.53
CA LEU A 125 -9.11 32.03 -14.74
C LEU A 125 -10.29 31.13 -15.11
N HIS A 126 -11.48 31.72 -15.26
CA HIS A 126 -12.66 30.97 -15.70
C HIS A 126 -12.48 30.38 -17.10
N THR A 127 -11.96 31.18 -18.04
CA THR A 127 -11.69 30.73 -19.41
C THR A 127 -10.66 29.62 -19.44
N ASN A 128 -9.55 29.76 -18.70
CA ASN A 128 -8.52 28.73 -18.60
C ASN A 128 -9.06 27.43 -18.03
N LYS A 129 -9.93 27.50 -17.01
CA LYS A 129 -10.59 26.32 -16.46
C LYS A 129 -11.46 25.61 -17.52
N THR A 130 -12.29 26.37 -18.23
CA THR A 130 -13.14 25.82 -19.31
C THR A 130 -12.32 25.18 -20.42
N LEU A 131 -11.21 25.80 -20.82
CA LEU A 131 -10.28 25.24 -21.82
C LEU A 131 -9.63 23.95 -21.33
N LEU A 132 -9.22 23.90 -20.06
CA LEU A 132 -8.61 22.72 -19.46
C LEU A 132 -9.61 21.54 -19.41
N ASP A 133 -10.85 21.81 -19.02
CA ASP A 133 -11.92 20.81 -18.98
C ASP A 133 -12.23 20.27 -20.39
N GLY A 134 -12.30 21.16 -21.39
CA GLY A 134 -12.47 20.79 -22.80
C GLY A 134 -11.32 19.93 -23.34
N LEU A 135 -10.07 20.30 -23.02
CA LEU A 135 -8.88 19.54 -23.42
C LEU A 135 -8.90 18.12 -22.83
N ASN A 136 -9.28 17.99 -21.55
CA ASN A 136 -9.38 16.69 -20.90
C ASN A 136 -10.49 15.81 -21.51
N SER A 137 -11.64 16.39 -21.88
CA SER A 137 -12.70 15.66 -22.58
C SER A 137 -12.22 15.14 -23.92
N ILE A 138 -11.63 16.01 -24.75
CA ILE A 138 -11.13 15.64 -26.08
C ILE A 138 -10.01 14.58 -25.98
N LYS A 139 -9.16 14.66 -24.97
CA LYS A 139 -8.12 13.65 -24.74
C LYS A 139 -8.73 12.28 -24.46
N LYS A 140 -9.74 12.23 -23.57
CA LYS A 140 -10.45 10.99 -23.22
C LYS A 140 -11.21 10.42 -24.43
N GLU A 141 -11.89 11.26 -25.19
CA GLU A 141 -12.59 10.87 -26.42
C GLU A 141 -11.62 10.29 -27.45
N ASN A 142 -10.45 10.91 -27.64
CA ASN A 142 -9.42 10.40 -28.55
C ASN A 142 -8.83 9.05 -28.11
N GLU A 143 -8.57 8.87 -26.81
CA GLU A 143 -8.10 7.58 -26.27
C GLU A 143 -9.14 6.47 -26.48
N THR A 144 -10.42 6.80 -26.25
CA THR A 144 -11.55 5.89 -26.48
C THR A 144 -11.68 5.52 -27.97
N PHE A 145 -11.65 6.53 -28.84
CA PHE A 145 -11.71 6.31 -30.29
C PHE A 145 -10.55 5.46 -30.81
N LYS A 146 -9.33 5.68 -30.31
CA LYS A 146 -8.17 4.84 -30.66
C LYS A 146 -8.36 3.40 -30.22
N ALA A 147 -8.87 3.17 -29.01
CA ALA A 147 -9.14 1.83 -28.50
C ALA A 147 -10.22 1.11 -29.30
N GLU A 148 -11.33 1.80 -29.62
CA GLU A 148 -12.41 1.26 -30.44
C GLU A 148 -11.94 0.93 -31.86
N LYS A 149 -11.17 1.83 -32.48
CA LYS A 149 -10.59 1.59 -33.81
C LYS A 149 -9.66 0.38 -33.81
N ALA A 150 -8.76 0.27 -32.83
CA ALA A 150 -7.87 -0.89 -32.71
C ALA A 150 -8.65 -2.20 -32.48
N ALA A 151 -9.71 -2.16 -31.65
CA ALA A 151 -10.57 -3.31 -31.42
C ALA A 151 -11.33 -3.73 -32.69
N ALA A 152 -11.84 -2.78 -33.46
CA ALA A 152 -12.52 -3.04 -34.74
C ALA A 152 -11.56 -3.62 -35.79
N GLU A 153 -10.37 -3.03 -35.95
CA GLU A 153 -9.32 -3.55 -36.84
C GLU A 153 -8.91 -4.97 -36.46
N ARG A 154 -8.73 -5.25 -35.16
CA ARG A 154 -8.42 -6.59 -34.65
C ARG A 154 -9.56 -7.58 -34.89
N SER A 155 -10.81 -7.16 -34.67
CA SER A 155 -11.99 -8.00 -34.95
C SER A 155 -12.05 -8.39 -36.43
N ASN A 156 -11.83 -7.42 -37.33
CA ASN A 156 -11.78 -7.65 -38.78
C ASN A 156 -10.64 -8.59 -39.18
N LEU A 157 -9.46 -8.49 -38.54
CA LEU A 157 -8.35 -9.40 -38.76
C LEU A 157 -8.71 -10.83 -38.37
N ILE A 158 -9.29 -11.04 -37.18
CA ILE A 158 -9.70 -12.36 -36.69
C ILE A 158 -10.72 -12.99 -37.63
N VAL A 159 -11.76 -12.23 -38.03
CA VAL A 159 -12.79 -12.73 -38.95
C VAL A 159 -12.19 -13.08 -40.31
N SER A 160 -11.31 -12.23 -40.84
CA SER A 160 -10.63 -12.49 -42.11
C SER A 160 -9.76 -13.75 -42.06
N LYS A 161 -8.94 -13.90 -41.01
CA LYS A 161 -8.08 -15.07 -40.80
C LYS A 161 -8.87 -16.36 -40.57
N ALA A 162 -9.97 -16.28 -39.83
CA ALA A 162 -10.85 -17.44 -39.61
C ALA A 162 -11.45 -17.94 -40.93
N LYS A 163 -11.91 -17.02 -41.79
CA LYS A 163 -12.40 -17.35 -43.14
C LYS A 163 -11.29 -17.95 -44.01
N GLU A 164 -10.08 -17.37 -43.98
CA GLU A 164 -8.91 -17.88 -44.71
C GLU A 164 -8.55 -19.33 -44.33
N LEU A 165 -8.65 -19.67 -43.04
CA LEU A 165 -8.41 -21.02 -42.52
C LEU A 165 -9.55 -22.01 -42.74
N GLY A 166 -10.66 -21.57 -43.35
CA GLY A 166 -11.82 -22.40 -43.66
C GLY A 166 -12.70 -22.71 -42.45
N ILE A 167 -12.70 -21.85 -41.41
CA ILE A 167 -13.61 -21.98 -40.28
C ILE A 167 -15.03 -21.63 -40.74
N PRO A 168 -16.05 -22.49 -40.50
CA PRO A 168 -17.43 -22.20 -40.87
C PRO A 168 -18.01 -20.97 -40.18
N GLN A 169 -18.94 -20.30 -40.86
CA GLN A 169 -19.56 -19.06 -40.40
C GLN A 169 -20.22 -19.17 -39.02
N TRP A 170 -20.89 -20.29 -38.70
CA TRP A 170 -21.51 -20.50 -37.38
C TRP A 170 -20.49 -20.47 -36.24
N ARG A 171 -19.26 -20.95 -36.47
CA ARG A 171 -18.19 -20.94 -35.47
C ARG A 171 -17.56 -19.55 -35.34
N ILE A 172 -17.52 -18.80 -36.44
CA ILE A 172 -17.09 -17.39 -36.43
C ILE A 172 -18.08 -16.53 -35.63
N GLU A 173 -19.39 -16.74 -35.83
CA GLU A 173 -20.46 -16.00 -35.15
C GLU A 173 -20.55 -16.29 -33.65
N GLU A 174 -20.23 -17.52 -33.22
CA GLU A 174 -20.08 -17.86 -31.80
C GLU A 174 -18.92 -17.09 -31.14
N GLY A 175 -17.92 -16.70 -31.94
CA GLY A 175 -16.77 -15.94 -31.49
C GLY A 175 -15.62 -16.79 -30.96
N PHE A 176 -14.47 -16.12 -30.76
CA PHE A 176 -13.23 -16.72 -30.30
C PHE A 176 -12.75 -16.05 -29.02
N SER A 177 -12.35 -16.84 -28.04
CA SER A 177 -11.75 -16.34 -26.80
C SER A 177 -10.26 -16.10 -27.00
N ILE A 178 -9.89 -14.99 -27.64
CA ILE A 178 -8.50 -14.60 -27.89
C ILE A 178 -8.16 -13.34 -27.08
N ALA A 179 -7.07 -13.40 -26.30
CA ALA A 179 -6.61 -12.28 -25.46
C ALA A 179 -6.45 -10.97 -26.24
N SER A 180 -6.85 -9.85 -25.64
CA SER A 180 -6.90 -8.54 -26.32
C SER A 180 -5.53 -8.03 -26.81
N ASP A 181 -4.46 -8.47 -26.18
CA ASP A 181 -3.06 -8.17 -26.49
C ASP A 181 -2.38 -9.23 -27.39
N ALA A 182 -3.12 -10.27 -27.81
CA ALA A 182 -2.59 -11.30 -28.70
C ALA A 182 -2.15 -10.69 -30.04
N ASN A 183 -0.90 -10.97 -30.43
CA ASN A 183 -0.35 -10.62 -31.73
C ASN A 183 -0.93 -11.51 -32.85
N GLU A 184 -0.62 -11.16 -34.10
CA GLU A 184 -1.15 -11.88 -35.27
C GLU A 184 -0.74 -13.36 -35.32
N GLU A 185 0.46 -13.70 -34.87
CA GLU A 185 0.94 -15.09 -34.78
C GLU A 185 0.11 -15.91 -33.77
N ALA A 186 -0.15 -15.35 -32.58
CA ALA A 186 -0.97 -15.98 -31.56
C ALA A 186 -2.43 -16.14 -32.01
N ILE A 187 -3.00 -15.12 -32.68
CA ILE A 187 -4.32 -15.20 -33.31
C ILE A 187 -4.34 -16.34 -34.33
N THR A 188 -3.37 -16.39 -35.23
CA THR A 188 -3.29 -17.39 -36.31
C THR A 188 -3.14 -18.80 -35.75
N SER A 189 -2.29 -18.99 -34.74
CA SER A 189 -2.09 -20.28 -34.07
C SER A 189 -3.37 -20.80 -33.40
N HIS A 190 -4.07 -19.91 -32.67
CA HIS A 190 -5.34 -20.25 -32.03
C HIS A 190 -6.39 -20.65 -33.07
N LEU A 191 -6.57 -19.84 -34.11
CA LEU A 191 -7.55 -20.12 -35.18
C LEU A 191 -7.21 -21.39 -35.96
N THR A 192 -5.92 -21.71 -36.16
CA THR A 192 -5.50 -22.96 -36.81
C THR A 192 -5.94 -24.17 -35.98
N THR A 193 -5.78 -24.10 -34.65
CA THR A 193 -6.25 -25.15 -33.74
C THR A 193 -7.77 -25.31 -33.83
N VAL A 194 -8.51 -24.19 -33.84
CA VAL A 194 -9.97 -24.22 -33.99
C VAL A 194 -10.37 -24.82 -35.33
N ALA A 195 -9.71 -24.43 -36.43
CA ALA A 195 -9.97 -24.97 -37.77
C ALA A 195 -9.77 -26.50 -37.81
N ASN A 196 -8.67 -27.00 -37.24
CA ASN A 196 -8.39 -28.43 -37.17
C ASN A 196 -9.44 -29.18 -36.34
N ASN A 197 -9.88 -28.62 -35.21
CA ASN A 197 -10.92 -29.22 -34.38
C ASN A 197 -12.27 -29.29 -35.10
N VAL A 198 -12.65 -28.24 -35.83
CA VAL A 198 -13.88 -28.24 -36.63
C VAL A 198 -13.80 -29.28 -37.75
N LYS A 199 -12.67 -29.36 -38.46
CA LYS A 199 -12.43 -30.41 -39.47
C LYS A 199 -12.55 -31.82 -38.87
N ALA A 200 -11.95 -32.06 -37.70
CA ALA A 200 -12.02 -33.33 -36.97
C ALA A 200 -13.46 -33.71 -36.57
N GLN A 201 -14.31 -32.73 -36.22
CA GLN A 201 -15.71 -32.98 -35.88
C GLN A 201 -16.60 -33.23 -37.11
N LEU A 202 -16.24 -32.64 -38.26
CA LEU A 202 -16.95 -32.81 -39.53
C LEU A 202 -16.54 -34.08 -40.28
N LEU A 203 -15.38 -34.66 -39.95
CA LEU A 203 -15.02 -35.99 -40.40
C LEU A 203 -16.13 -36.95 -39.94
N PRO A 204 -16.66 -37.81 -40.84
CA PRO A 204 -17.65 -38.80 -40.47
C PRO A 204 -17.06 -39.65 -39.35
N GLY A 205 -17.54 -39.43 -38.13
CA GLY A 205 -17.14 -40.23 -37.00
C GLY A 205 -17.41 -41.69 -37.36
N ASN A 206 -16.38 -42.53 -37.28
CA ASN A 206 -16.58 -43.96 -37.20
C ASN A 206 -17.32 -44.25 -35.89
N LYS A 207 -18.64 -44.02 -35.90
CA LYS A 207 -19.58 -44.40 -34.84
C LYS A 207 -19.82 -45.91 -34.87
N ASN A 208 -19.25 -46.61 -35.84
CA ASN A 208 -19.13 -48.06 -35.80
C ASN A 208 -17.89 -48.37 -34.99
N SER A 209 -18.11 -48.71 -33.71
CA SER A 209 -17.42 -49.80 -33.04
C SER A 209 -16.44 -50.50 -33.96
N PHE A 210 -15.13 -50.23 -33.83
CA PHE A 210 -14.13 -51.15 -34.37
C PHE A 210 -14.48 -52.53 -33.80
N PRO A 211 -14.90 -53.53 -34.61
CA PRO A 211 -14.90 -54.87 -34.09
C PRO A 211 -13.42 -55.19 -33.79
N LEU A 212 -13.10 -55.37 -32.51
CA LEU A 212 -11.89 -56.07 -32.08
C LEU A 212 -12.01 -57.53 -32.55
N SER A 213 -11.98 -57.77 -33.85
CA SER A 213 -11.86 -59.10 -34.42
C SER A 213 -10.64 -59.13 -35.31
N ASP A 214 -9.69 -59.94 -34.90
CA ASP A 214 -8.45 -60.25 -35.60
C ASP A 214 -8.70 -60.53 -37.10
N ASN A 215 -8.38 -59.59 -37.97
CA ASN A 215 -7.52 -59.82 -39.14
C ASN A 215 -7.44 -58.58 -40.04
N LYS A 216 -6.19 -58.27 -40.41
CA LYS A 216 -5.66 -57.45 -41.51
C LYS A 216 -6.61 -56.42 -42.17
N PRO A 217 -6.20 -55.14 -42.23
CA PRO A 217 -6.97 -54.10 -42.91
C PRO A 217 -7.20 -54.48 -44.37
N ASP A 218 -8.45 -54.34 -44.83
CA ASP A 218 -8.78 -54.61 -46.21
C ASP A 218 -8.27 -53.47 -47.11
N LYS A 219 -8.01 -53.78 -48.38
CA LYS A 219 -7.42 -52.83 -49.34
C LYS A 219 -8.31 -51.60 -49.57
N GLY A 220 -9.63 -51.75 -49.48
CA GLY A 220 -10.60 -50.67 -49.58
C GLY A 220 -10.54 -49.72 -48.38
N GLU A 221 -10.30 -50.22 -47.17
CA GLU A 221 -10.10 -49.39 -45.98
C GLU A 221 -8.81 -48.56 -46.09
N VAL A 222 -7.73 -49.17 -46.58
CA VAL A 222 -6.45 -48.48 -46.81
C VAL A 222 -6.58 -47.43 -47.93
N ASP A 223 -7.29 -47.74 -49.01
CA ASP A 223 -7.51 -46.82 -50.13
C ASP A 223 -8.44 -45.64 -49.74
N ALA A 224 -9.41 -45.86 -48.86
CA ALA A 224 -10.26 -44.80 -48.34
C ALA A 224 -9.49 -43.83 -47.45
N ILE A 225 -8.59 -44.35 -46.59
CA ILE A 225 -7.71 -43.52 -45.76
C ILE A 225 -6.73 -42.75 -46.66
N ALA A 226 -6.09 -43.40 -47.63
CA ALA A 226 -5.15 -42.75 -48.55
C ALA A 226 -5.80 -41.62 -49.36
N LYS A 227 -7.05 -41.79 -49.82
CA LYS A 227 -7.79 -40.74 -50.51
C LYS A 227 -8.16 -39.56 -49.61
N SER A 228 -8.41 -39.81 -48.32
CA SER A 228 -8.71 -38.74 -47.35
C SER A 228 -7.49 -37.89 -46.96
N LEU A 229 -6.27 -38.40 -47.18
CA LEU A 229 -5.01 -37.71 -46.89
C LEU A 229 -4.45 -36.89 -48.07
N VAL A 230 -4.94 -37.11 -49.29
CA VAL A 230 -4.46 -36.46 -50.53
C VAL A 230 -5.47 -35.41 -51.05
N GLY A 231 -6.49 -35.08 -50.26
CA GLY A 231 -7.49 -34.04 -50.54
C GLY A 231 -7.22 -32.73 -49.80
#